data_AF-A0A952ZA03-F1
#
_entry.id   AF-A0A952ZA03-F1
#
_cell.length_a   1.000
_cell.length_b   1.000
_cell.length_c   1.000
_cell.angle_alpha   90.00
_cell.angle_beta   90.00
_cell.angle_gamma   90.00
#
_symmetry.space_group_name_H-M   'P 1'
#
loop_
_entity.id
_entity.type
_entity.pdbx_description
1 polymer ?
#
loop_
_entity_poly.entity_id
_entity_poly.type
_entity_poly.pdbx_seq_one_letter_code
_entity_poly.pdbx_strand_id
1 'polypeptide(L)'
;MNGGTRLAATAGVLCAAMFGAAFLIKRLPCGRDLEAWLALGLAVCLALIALPWFLHRRASVPARSGCSAAALVAGIATWVAGFHFAGIPLLCRLF
;
A
#
# COMPACT_ATOMS: atom_id res chain seq x y z
N MET A 1 -13.74 12.19 -16.35
CA MET A 1 -12.46 11.53 -15.97
C MET A 1 -12.44 10.13 -16.58
N ASN A 2 -11.39 9.81 -17.35
CA ASN A 2 -11.19 8.49 -17.93
C ASN A 2 -10.99 7.44 -16.82
N GLY A 3 -11.29 6.16 -17.11
CA GLY A 3 -11.10 5.06 -16.13
C GLY A 3 -9.66 5.00 -15.60
N GLY A 4 -8.67 5.31 -16.45
CA GLY A 4 -7.25 5.38 -16.11
C GLY A 4 -6.92 6.41 -15.04
N THR A 5 -7.44 7.63 -15.16
CA THR A 5 -7.18 8.70 -14.19
C THR A 5 -7.80 8.43 -12.83
N ARG A 6 -8.97 7.77 -12.79
CA ARG A 6 -9.56 7.33 -11.52
C ARG A 6 -8.70 6.26 -10.86
N LEU A 7 -8.26 5.24 -11.60
CA LEU A 7 -7.40 4.18 -11.07
C LEU A 7 -6.12 4.74 -10.43
N ALA A 8 -5.40 5.59 -11.16
CA ALA A 8 -4.15 6.19 -10.69
C ALA A 8 -4.36 7.06 -9.45
N ALA A 9 -5.46 7.83 -9.41
CA ALA A 9 -5.80 8.64 -8.25
C ALA A 9 -6.10 7.77 -7.02
N THR A 10 -6.92 6.72 -7.14
CA THR A 10 -7.25 5.85 -6.01
C THR A 10 -6.02 5.09 -5.51
N ALA A 11 -5.19 4.58 -6.43
CA ALA A 11 -3.94 3.92 -6.07
C ALA A 11 -2.97 4.87 -5.36
N GLY A 12 -2.83 6.11 -5.84
CA GLY A 12 -2.02 7.14 -5.22
C GLY A 12 -2.50 7.49 -3.81
N VAL A 13 -3.82 7.64 -3.61
CA VAL A 13 -4.42 7.90 -2.29
C VAL A 13 -4.16 6.74 -1.33
N LEU A 14 -4.30 5.48 -1.78
CA LEU A 14 -4.00 4.31 -0.96
C LEU A 14 -2.53 4.27 -0.54
N CYS A 15 -1.60 4.52 -1.46
CA CYS A 15 -0.17 4.58 -1.15
C CYS A 15 0.14 5.72 -0.15
N ALA A 16 -0.39 6.93 -0.37
CA ALA A 16 -0.17 8.05 0.53
C ALA A 16 -0.75 7.80 1.93
N ALA A 17 -1.96 7.23 2.02
CA ALA A 17 -2.59 6.88 3.28
C ALA A 17 -1.79 5.81 4.03
N MET A 18 -1.31 4.78 3.33
CA MET A 18 -0.45 3.75 3.91
C MET A 18 0.87 4.34 4.42
N PHE A 19 1.51 5.23 3.67
CA PHE A 19 2.73 5.91 4.11
C PHE A 19 2.49 6.75 5.37
N GLY A 20 1.40 7.52 5.41
CA GLY A 20 1.02 8.30 6.59
C GLY A 20 0.71 7.41 7.81
N ALA A 21 0.06 6.27 7.59
CA ALA A 21 -0.26 5.32 8.66
C ALA A 21 0.98 4.73 9.35
N ALA A 22 2.13 4.66 8.65
CA ALA A 22 3.41 4.23 9.24
C ALA A 22 3.77 5.05 10.49
N PHE A 23 3.53 6.37 10.45
CA PHE A 23 3.85 7.29 11.55
C PHE A 23 2.85 7.20 12.71
N LEU A 24 1.62 6.74 12.45
CA LEU A 24 0.62 6.50 13.49
C LEU A 24 0.91 5.19 14.23
N ILE A 25 1.30 4.15 13.49
CA ILE A 25 1.59 2.81 14.00
C ILE A 25 2.81 2.81 14.93
N LYS A 26 3.78 3.70 14.71
CA LYS A 26 4.93 3.94 15.61
C LYS A 26 4.53 4.20 17.09
N ARG A 27 3.29 4.60 17.36
CA ARG A 27 2.80 4.84 18.74
C ARG A 27 2.28 3.59 19.45
N LEU A 28 2.24 2.44 18.76
CA LEU A 28 1.77 1.18 19.34
C LEU A 28 2.87 0.49 20.15
N PRO A 29 2.51 -0.42 21.09
CA PRO A 29 3.48 -1.24 21.80
C PRO A 29 4.28 -2.12 20.83
N CYS A 30 5.57 -2.31 21.10
CA CYS A 30 6.60 -2.91 20.22
C CYS A 30 6.39 -4.33 19.66
N GLY A 31 5.29 -4.99 19.99
CA GLY A 31 4.88 -6.25 19.34
C GLY A 31 3.71 -6.07 18.38
N ARG A 32 2.86 -5.07 18.59
CA ARG A 32 1.63 -4.85 17.80
C ARG A 32 1.85 -3.90 16.63
N ASP A 33 2.91 -3.11 16.66
CA ASP A 33 3.28 -2.19 15.59
C ASP A 33 3.75 -2.93 14.33
N LEU A 34 4.59 -3.95 14.48
CA LEU A 34 5.05 -4.78 13.37
C LEU A 34 3.91 -5.58 12.75
N GLU A 35 3.09 -6.25 13.57
CA GLU A 35 1.94 -7.03 13.09
C GLU A 35 0.92 -6.13 12.38
N ALA A 36 0.59 -4.97 12.95
CA ALA A 36 -0.32 -4.02 12.33
C ALA A 36 0.25 -3.46 11.02
N TRP A 37 1.55 -3.18 10.95
CA TRP A 37 2.19 -2.71 9.73
C TRP A 37 2.22 -3.78 8.63
N LEU A 38 2.44 -5.04 9.01
CA LEU A 38 2.38 -6.16 8.09
C LEU A 38 0.97 -6.37 7.54
N ALA A 39 -0.04 -6.40 8.42
CA ALA A 39 -1.43 -6.55 8.04
C ALA A 39 -1.92 -5.40 7.14
N LEU A 40 -1.54 -4.16 7.46
CA LEU A 40 -1.90 -2.99 6.66
C LEU A 40 -1.28 -3.05 5.26
N GLY A 41 0.02 -3.35 5.16
CA GLY A 41 0.70 -3.46 3.87
C GLY A 41 0.09 -4.55 2.98
N LEU A 42 -0.22 -5.70 3.57
CA LEU A 42 -0.91 -6.79 2.87
C LEU A 42 -2.30 -6.37 2.38
N ALA A 43 -3.09 -5.72 3.24
CA ALA A 43 -4.43 -5.26 2.88
C ALA A 43 -4.39 -4.25 1.72
N VAL A 44 -3.44 -3.30 1.73
CA VAL A 44 -3.26 -2.32 0.66
C VAL A 44 -2.81 -3.00 -0.64
N CYS A 45 -1.89 -3.97 -0.58
CA CYS A 45 -1.47 -4.73 -1.75
C CYS A 45 -2.64 -5.48 -2.39
N LEU A 46 -3.46 -6.17 -1.59
CA LEU A 46 -4.67 -6.85 -2.08
C LEU A 46 -5.66 -5.87 -2.71
N ALA A 47 -5.87 -4.70 -2.10
CA ALA A 47 -6.72 -3.66 -2.64
C ALA A 47 -6.21 -3.15 -4.00
N LEU A 48 -4.90 -2.89 -4.13
CA LEU A 48 -4.28 -2.44 -5.37
C LEU A 48 -4.34 -3.49 -6.49
N ILE A 49 -4.24 -4.78 -6.15
CA ILE A 49 -4.44 -5.88 -7.11
C ILE A 49 -5.89 -5.95 -7.57
N ALA A 50 -6.86 -5.77 -6.66
CA ALA A 50 -8.27 -5.86 -6.98
C ALA A 50 -8.80 -4.62 -7.75
N LEU A 51 -8.19 -3.45 -7.54
CA LEU A 51 -8.66 -2.16 -8.05
C LEU A 51 -8.89 -2.11 -9.58
N PRO A 52 -7.99 -2.64 -10.44
CA PRO A 52 -8.19 -2.66 -11.89
C PRO A 52 -9.37 -3.54 -12.32
N TRP A 53 -9.68 -4.58 -11.55
CA TRP A 53 -10.81 -5.48 -11.83
C TRP A 53 -12.16 -4.79 -11.57
N PHE A 54 -12.22 -3.91 -10.56
CA PHE A 54 -13.43 -3.14 -10.27
C PHE A 54 -13.60 -1.92 -11.18
N LEU A 55 -12.53 -1.17 -11.45
CA LEU A 55 -12.60 0.10 -12.18
C LEU A 55 -12.49 -0.04 -13.71
N HIS A 56 -11.80 -1.07 -14.21
CA HIS A 56 -11.60 -1.29 -15.64
C HIS A 56 -12.28 -2.57 -16.14
N ARG A 57 -13.58 -2.74 -15.84
CA ARG A 57 -14.38 -3.91 -16.27
C ARG A 57 -14.45 -4.14 -17.79
N ARG A 58 -14.09 -3.16 -18.61
CA ARG A 58 -14.05 -3.26 -20.08
C ARG A 58 -12.65 -3.43 -20.67
N ALA A 59 -11.58 -3.30 -19.86
CA ALA A 59 -10.22 -3.49 -20.34
C ALA A 59 -9.92 -4.98 -20.57
N SER A 60 -9.02 -5.29 -21.49
CA SER A 60 -8.54 -6.65 -21.72
C SER A 60 -7.84 -7.19 -20.46
N VAL A 61 -7.90 -8.51 -20.26
CA VAL A 61 -7.22 -9.20 -19.15
C VAL A 61 -5.74 -8.80 -19.01
N PRO A 62 -4.91 -8.78 -20.08
CA PRO A 62 -3.50 -8.39 -19.95
C PRO A 62 -3.30 -6.95 -19.48
N ALA A 63 -4.15 -6.01 -19.91
CA ALA A 63 -4.08 -4.62 -19.45
C ALA A 63 -4.37 -4.50 -17.94
N ARG A 64 -5.34 -5.27 -17.42
CA ARG A 64 -5.65 -5.29 -15.98
C ARG A 64 -4.51 -5.89 -15.17
N SER A 65 -3.93 -6.98 -15.64
CA SER A 65 -2.80 -7.63 -14.98
C SER A 65 -1.59 -6.70 -14.94
N GLY A 66 -1.29 -6.00 -16.05
CA GLY A 66 -0.21 -5.01 -16.10
C GLY A 66 -0.42 -3.85 -15.12
N CYS A 67 -1.63 -3.28 -15.07
CA CYS A 67 -1.96 -2.24 -14.10
C CYS A 67 -1.89 -2.74 -12.65
N SER A 68 -2.34 -3.97 -12.38
CA SER A 68 -2.28 -4.58 -11.05
C SER A 68 -0.83 -4.75 -10.60
N ALA A 69 0.03 -5.24 -11.49
CA ALA A 69 1.45 -5.40 -11.23
C ALA A 69 2.15 -4.05 -10.97
N ALA A 70 1.91 -3.05 -11.81
CA ALA A 70 2.48 -1.71 -11.62
C ALA A 70 2.03 -1.07 -10.30
N ALA A 71 0.73 -1.15 -9.98
CA ALA A 71 0.19 -0.64 -8.73
C ALA A 71 0.76 -1.39 -7.52
N LEU A 72 0.89 -2.72 -7.61
CA LEU A 72 1.47 -3.54 -6.56
C LEU A 72 2.93 -3.16 -6.29
N VAL A 73 3.75 -2.98 -7.33
CA VAL A 73 5.15 -2.55 -7.18
C VAL A 73 5.23 -1.20 -6.47
N ALA A 74 4.39 -0.23 -6.86
CA ALA A 74 4.32 1.06 -6.20
C ALA A 74 3.87 0.96 -4.73
N GLY A 75 2.88 0.10 -4.45
CA GLY A 75 2.42 -0.23 -3.10
C GLY A 75 3.53 -0.81 -2.25
N ILE A 76 4.20 -1.86 -2.71
CA ILE A 76 5.32 -2.49 -2.00
C ILE A 76 6.45 -1.48 -1.74
N ALA A 77 6.83 -0.69 -2.74
CA ALA A 77 7.86 0.33 -2.58
C ALA A 77 7.48 1.36 -1.50
N THR A 78 6.23 1.82 -1.49
CA THR A 78 5.72 2.76 -0.47
C THR A 78 5.67 2.12 0.91
N TRP A 79 5.32 0.84 0.98
CA TRP A 79 5.25 0.08 2.22
C TRP A 79 6.64 -0.14 2.83
N VAL A 80 7.63 -0.51 2.01
CA VAL A 80 9.03 -0.63 2.46
C VAL A 80 9.60 0.74 2.87
N ALA A 81 9.31 1.79 2.10
CA ALA A 81 9.73 3.14 2.45
C ALA A 81 9.14 3.58 3.80
N GLY A 82 7.83 3.41 4.01
CA GLY A 82 7.16 3.72 5.27
C GLY A 82 7.78 2.97 6.45
N PHE A 83 8.11 1.68 6.27
CA PHE A 83 8.79 0.89 7.30
C PHE A 83 10.14 1.48 7.70
N HIS A 84 10.94 1.91 6.71
CA HIS A 84 12.26 2.46 6.92
C HIS A 84 12.19 3.87 7.56
N PHE A 85 11.35 4.75 7.03
CA PHE A 85 11.23 6.13 7.51
C PHE A 85 10.56 6.23 8.89
N ALA A 86 9.62 5.34 9.22
CA ALA A 86 9.02 5.30 10.55
C ALA A 86 9.99 4.78 11.62
N GLY A 87 11.09 4.11 11.23
CA GLY A 87 12.10 3.60 12.17
C GLY A 87 11.59 2.45 13.05
N ILE A 88 10.55 1.74 12.62
CA ILE A 88 9.86 0.66 13.35
C ILE A 88 10.84 -0.37 13.93
N PRO A 89 11.82 -0.94 13.17
CA PRO A 89 12.74 -1.93 13.74
C PRO A 89 13.83 -1.34 14.65
N LEU A 90 14.13 -0.03 14.54
CA LEU A 90 15.14 0.60 15.39
C LEU A 90 14.57 0.93 16.78
N LEU A 91 13.33 1.39 16.86
CA LEU A 91 12.72 1.82 18.12
C LEU A 91 12.48 0.64 19.07
N CYS A 92 12.06 -0.51 18.56
CA CYS A 92 11.76 -1.68 19.40
C CYS A 92 12.97 -2.52 19.80
N ARG A 93 14.17 -2.20 19.30
CA ARG A 93 15.44 -2.77 19.81
C ARG A 93 16.17 -1.83 20.77
N LEU A 94 15.76 -0.56 20.86
CA LEU A 94 16.41 0.46 21.68
C LEU A 94 15.75 0.65 23.06
N PHE A 95 14.53 0.14 23.25
CA PHE A 95 13.77 0.13 24.50
C PHE A 95 13.40 -1.30 24.88
#